data_AF-A0A8T3RE94-F1
#
_entry.id   AF-A0A8T3RE94-F1
#
_cell.length_a   1.000
_cell.length_b   1.000
_cell.length_c   1.000
_cell.angle_alpha   90.00
_cell.angle_beta   90.00
_cell.angle_gamma   90.00
#
_symmetry.space_group_name_H-M   'P 1'
#
loop_
_entity.id
_entity.type
_entity.pdbx_description
1 polymer ?
#
loop_
_entity_poly.entity_id
_entity_poly.type
_entity_poly.pdbx_seq_one_letter_code
_entity_poly.pdbx_strand_id
1 'polypeptide(L)'
;MARAKNTARAEARRRHRQARTLVTAGTDPANDSAIQEAAEPAPRRRLFALPDVRGDLRALPRMLLTRKRLWIPFALVIAAFLIGMAGNRNILPDALAEPAAVFVQLVLPTQSLIAFFLAGFLAPRASYLVGLVLGLMTGPLFAIYAWEAAASQAPAELAARGLTFEQFLVQATISGALFGTIGAGFAAWYRGFLRSSQERGRQNRIAREQQALQRRKEAEREARRSGASRRTTTP
;
A
#
# COMPACT_ATOMS: atom_id res chain seq x y z
N MET A 1 -12.26 6.23 -47.42
CA MET A 1 -13.01 7.13 -46.51
C MET A 1 -12.22 7.32 -45.23
N ALA A 2 -11.76 8.54 -44.93
CA ALA A 2 -10.91 8.82 -43.76
C ALA A 2 -11.76 9.22 -42.54
N ARG A 3 -11.61 8.48 -41.42
CA ARG A 3 -12.33 8.70 -40.16
C ARG A 3 -11.80 9.94 -39.45
N ALA A 4 -12.66 10.94 -39.22
CA ALA A 4 -12.32 12.14 -38.46
C ALA A 4 -11.88 11.77 -37.03
N LYS A 5 -10.68 12.21 -36.62
CA LYS A 5 -10.16 12.03 -35.26
C LYS A 5 -10.88 13.00 -34.33
N ASN A 6 -11.43 12.47 -33.24
CA ASN A 6 -12.21 13.22 -32.25
C ASN A 6 -11.27 14.06 -31.36
N THR A 7 -10.96 15.29 -31.77
CA THR A 7 -10.00 16.21 -31.12
C THR A 7 -10.62 17.06 -30.01
N ALA A 8 -11.91 16.87 -29.70
CA ALA A 8 -12.66 17.68 -28.75
C ALA A 8 -11.98 17.82 -27.37
N ARG A 9 -11.36 16.75 -26.86
CA ARG A 9 -10.65 16.77 -25.56
C ARG A 9 -9.34 17.55 -25.61
N ALA A 10 -8.64 17.52 -26.75
CA ALA A 10 -7.39 18.25 -26.93
C ALA A 10 -7.67 19.76 -27.10
N GLU A 11 -8.71 20.11 -27.86
CA GLU A 11 -9.17 21.50 -27.98
C GLU A 11 -9.67 22.07 -26.65
N ALA A 12 -10.43 21.30 -25.86
CA ALA A 12 -10.88 21.73 -24.54
C ALA A 12 -9.70 22.09 -23.62
N ARG A 13 -8.62 21.28 -23.64
CA ARG A 13 -7.39 21.58 -22.89
C ARG A 13 -6.67 22.82 -23.41
N ARG A 14 -6.67 23.05 -24.73
CA ARG A 14 -6.05 24.24 -25.34
C ARG A 14 -6.81 25.52 -24.96
N ARG A 15 -8.14 25.50 -25.07
CA ARG A 15 -9.01 26.62 -24.67
C ARG A 15 -8.87 26.96 -23.20
N HIS A 16 -8.79 25.95 -22.32
CA HIS A 16 -8.58 26.17 -20.89
C HIS A 16 -7.23 26.82 -20.57
N ARG A 17 -6.16 26.48 -21.30
CA ARG A 17 -4.85 27.15 -21.13
C ARG A 17 -4.92 28.61 -21.59
N GLN A 18 -5.51 28.86 -22.75
CA GLN A 18 -5.67 30.21 -23.30
C GLN A 18 -6.55 31.10 -22.41
N ALA A 19 -7.65 30.57 -21.88
CA ALA A 19 -8.49 31.28 -20.92
C ALA A 19 -7.71 31.66 -19.65
N ARG A 20 -6.84 30.78 -19.15
CA ARG A 20 -5.99 31.08 -17.98
C ARG A 20 -4.97 32.18 -18.28
N THR A 21 -4.33 32.15 -19.45
CA THR A 21 -3.37 33.18 -19.87
C THR A 21 -4.03 34.56 -20.04
N LEU A 22 -5.24 34.62 -20.59
CA LEU A 22 -6.00 35.87 -20.75
C LEU A 22 -6.43 36.47 -19.40
N VAL A 23 -6.82 35.63 -18.43
CA VAL A 23 -7.14 36.09 -17.07
C VAL A 23 -5.92 36.70 -16.38
N THR A 24 -4.72 36.14 -16.61
CA THR A 24 -3.45 36.66 -16.06
C THR A 24 -2.96 37.92 -16.79
N ALA A 25 -3.34 38.12 -18.06
CA ALA A 25 -2.91 39.28 -18.85
C ALA A 25 -3.82 40.51 -18.70
N GLY A 26 -5.05 40.35 -18.19
CA GLY A 26 -6.01 41.43 -17.98
C GLY A 26 -6.08 41.96 -16.55
N THR A 27 -5.19 41.53 -15.65
CA THR A 27 -5.15 41.99 -14.26
C THR A 27 -4.20 43.19 -14.15
N ASP A 28 -4.76 44.38 -13.98
CA ASP A 28 -4.04 45.61 -13.63
C ASP A 28 -3.19 45.38 -12.36
N PRO A 29 -1.88 45.72 -12.34
CA PRO A 29 -1.01 45.47 -11.20
C PRO A 29 -1.33 46.32 -9.96
N ALA A 30 -2.34 47.21 -10.02
CA ALA A 30 -2.66 48.16 -8.97
C ALA A 30 -3.80 47.73 -8.02
N ASN A 31 -4.46 46.59 -8.25
CA ASN A 31 -5.60 46.14 -7.41
C ASN A 31 -5.38 44.76 -6.77
N ASP A 32 -4.13 44.29 -6.69
CA ASP A 32 -3.75 42.94 -6.26
C ASP A 32 -3.43 42.84 -4.75
N SER A 33 -4.02 43.71 -3.93
CA SER A 33 -3.90 43.61 -2.45
C SER A 33 -4.90 42.63 -1.82
N ALA A 34 -5.66 41.89 -2.63
CA ALA A 34 -6.57 40.84 -2.18
C ALA A 34 -6.27 39.49 -2.85
N ILE A 35 -4.99 39.23 -3.15
CA ILE A 35 -4.53 37.88 -3.49
C ILE A 35 -4.78 37.02 -2.26
N GLN A 36 -5.80 36.17 -2.40
CA GLN A 36 -6.09 34.99 -1.61
C GLN A 36 -4.79 34.44 -1.02
N GLU A 37 -4.72 34.37 0.31
CA GLU A 37 -3.82 33.48 1.04
C GLU A 37 -3.94 32.10 0.39
N ALA A 38 -3.04 31.83 -0.55
CA ALA A 38 -2.96 30.57 -1.24
C ALA A 38 -2.46 29.60 -0.18
N ALA A 39 -3.41 28.93 0.49
CA ALA A 39 -3.16 27.90 1.48
C ALA A 39 -1.97 27.07 1.02
N GLU A 40 -0.88 27.12 1.78
CA GLU A 40 0.37 26.48 1.41
C GLU A 40 0.10 25.06 0.93
N PRO A 41 0.61 24.64 -0.24
CA PRO A 41 0.34 23.32 -0.76
C PRO A 41 0.86 22.31 0.25
N ALA A 42 -0.06 21.63 0.95
CA ALA A 42 0.26 20.63 1.96
C ALA A 42 1.38 19.71 1.43
N PRO A 43 2.44 19.46 2.23
CA PRO A 43 3.65 18.82 1.75
C PRO A 43 3.29 17.49 1.09
N ARG A 44 3.51 17.42 -0.23
CA ARG A 44 3.20 16.22 -1.01
C ARG A 44 4.12 15.09 -0.54
N ARG A 45 3.58 14.14 0.22
CA ARG A 45 4.30 12.92 0.59
C ARG A 45 4.81 12.24 -0.69
N ARG A 46 6.13 12.21 -0.85
CA ARG A 46 6.79 11.54 -1.98
C ARG A 46 6.51 10.05 -1.85
N LEU A 47 5.67 9.51 -2.74
CA LEU A 47 5.34 8.08 -2.79
C LEU A 47 6.56 7.21 -3.16
N PHE A 48 7.60 7.83 -3.72
CA PHE A 48 8.84 7.19 -4.18
C PHE A 48 10.07 7.88 -3.57
N ALA A 49 10.05 8.16 -2.27
CA ALA A 49 11.28 8.56 -1.58
C ALA A 49 12.23 7.36 -1.50
N LEU A 50 13.53 7.59 -1.73
CA LEU A 50 14.53 6.55 -1.53
C LEU A 50 14.48 6.07 -0.08
N PRO A 51 14.49 4.75 0.20
CA PRO A 51 14.51 4.24 1.57
C PRO A 51 15.79 4.67 2.32
N ASP A 52 15.64 5.17 3.55
CA ASP A 52 16.80 5.40 4.45
C ASP A 52 17.21 4.08 5.10
N VAL A 53 17.98 3.28 4.37
CA VAL A 53 18.41 1.95 4.79
C VAL A 53 19.19 1.99 6.11
N ARG A 54 20.05 3.00 6.28
CA ARG A 54 20.90 3.12 7.48
C ARG A 54 20.07 3.47 8.71
N GLY A 55 19.17 4.44 8.57
CA GLY A 55 18.25 4.80 9.65
C GLY A 55 17.37 3.63 10.05
N ASP A 56 16.82 2.93 9.06
CA ASP A 56 15.96 1.75 9.25
C ASP A 56 16.65 0.59 9.94
N LEU A 57 17.88 0.27 9.55
CA LEU A 57 18.65 -0.80 10.18
C LEU A 57 18.93 -0.50 11.67
N ARG A 58 19.22 0.76 12.02
CA ARG A 58 19.44 1.17 13.42
C ARG A 58 18.18 1.08 14.28
N ALA A 59 17.01 1.32 13.69
CA ALA A 59 15.76 1.30 14.45
C ALA A 59 15.12 -0.08 14.56
N LEU A 60 15.51 -1.02 13.70
CA LEU A 60 14.92 -2.36 13.64
C LEU A 60 14.95 -3.11 14.98
N PRO A 61 16.08 -3.19 15.72
CA PRO A 61 16.12 -3.91 16.99
C PRO A 61 15.14 -3.33 18.02
N ARG A 62 15.16 -2.00 18.17
CA ARG A 62 14.25 -1.30 19.08
C ARG A 62 12.79 -1.50 18.67
N MET A 63 12.50 -1.53 17.37
CA MET A 63 11.16 -1.72 16.84
C MET A 63 10.61 -3.12 17.15
N LEU A 64 11.41 -4.18 16.91
CA LEU A 64 11.03 -5.56 17.21
C LEU A 64 10.81 -5.79 18.71
N LEU A 65 11.63 -5.19 19.56
CA LEU A 65 11.51 -5.33 21.02
C LEU A 65 10.32 -4.57 21.60
N THR A 66 10.04 -3.35 21.12
CA THR A 66 9.00 -2.51 21.71
C THR A 66 7.59 -2.80 21.19
N ARG A 67 7.46 -3.26 19.94
CA ARG A 67 6.14 -3.44 19.31
C ARG A 67 5.75 -4.91 19.25
N LYS A 68 5.09 -5.38 20.31
CA LYS A 68 4.55 -6.75 20.42
C LYS A 68 3.73 -7.20 19.19
N ARG A 69 2.99 -6.30 18.56
CA ARG A 69 2.19 -6.61 17.35
C ARG A 69 3.04 -7.12 16.18
N LEU A 70 4.30 -6.70 16.06
CA LEU A 70 5.18 -7.17 14.98
C LEU A 70 5.51 -8.65 15.07
N TRP A 71 5.33 -9.27 16.24
CA TRP A 71 5.57 -10.70 16.44
C TRP A 71 4.44 -11.58 15.93
N ILE A 72 3.26 -11.02 15.63
CA ILE A 72 2.11 -11.79 15.11
C ILE A 72 2.49 -12.63 13.86
N PRO A 73 3.07 -12.06 12.79
CA PRO A 73 3.46 -12.86 11.63
C PRO A 73 4.57 -13.88 11.94
N PHE A 74 5.46 -13.60 12.89
CA PHE A 74 6.50 -14.57 13.30
C PHE A 74 5.87 -15.75 14.03
N ALA A 75 5.00 -15.47 15.00
CA ALA A 75 4.24 -16.49 15.73
C ALA A 75 3.37 -17.31 14.78
N LEU A 76 2.77 -16.68 13.76
CA LEU A 76 1.97 -17.36 12.74
C LEU A 76 2.80 -18.37 11.94
N VAL A 77 4.00 -17.98 11.49
CA VAL A 77 4.91 -18.88 10.76
C VAL A 77 5.42 -20.00 11.66
N ILE A 78 5.78 -19.70 12.91
CA ILE A 78 6.21 -20.72 13.88
C ILE A 78 5.06 -21.71 14.15
N ALA A 79 3.84 -21.22 14.35
CA ALA A 79 2.68 -22.07 14.54
C ALA A 79 2.41 -22.95 13.31
N ALA A 80 2.47 -22.40 12.11
CA ALA A 80 2.33 -23.16 10.87
C ALA A 80 3.42 -24.23 10.73
N PHE A 81 4.67 -23.91 11.07
CA PHE A 81 5.75 -24.90 11.10
C PHE A 81 5.45 -26.04 12.07
N LEU A 82 5.12 -25.73 13.33
CA LEU A 82 4.85 -26.76 14.34
C LEU A 82 3.64 -27.63 13.99
N ILE A 83 2.57 -27.02 13.47
CA ILE A 83 1.38 -27.73 12.99
C ILE A 83 1.74 -28.63 11.80
N GLY A 84 2.54 -28.14 10.85
CA GLY A 84 3.00 -28.93 9.70
C GLY A 84 3.84 -30.14 10.12
N MET A 85 4.78 -29.94 11.07
CA MET A 85 5.57 -31.04 11.64
C MET A 85 4.70 -32.08 12.36
N ALA A 86 3.68 -31.63 13.11
CA ALA A 86 2.74 -32.53 13.77
C ALA A 86 1.89 -33.32 12.75
N GLY A 87 1.51 -32.68 11.64
CA GLY A 87 0.81 -33.32 10.52
C GLY A 87 1.66 -34.39 9.82
N ASN A 88 2.91 -34.06 9.45
CA ASN A 88 3.85 -35.02 8.85
C ASN A 88 4.06 -36.29 9.70
N ARG A 89 3.92 -36.16 11.03
CA ARG A 89 4.13 -37.24 12.00
C ARG A 89 2.84 -37.93 12.43
N ASN A 90 1.71 -37.62 11.80
CA ASN A 90 0.38 -38.16 12.14
C ASN A 90 0.01 -37.97 13.62
N ILE A 91 0.46 -36.87 14.24
CA ILE A 91 0.14 -36.52 15.63
C ILE A 91 -1.23 -35.80 15.71
N LEU A 92 -1.62 -35.12 14.63
CA LEU A 92 -2.89 -34.39 14.56
C LEU A 92 -4.08 -35.36 14.45
N PRO A 93 -5.20 -35.09 15.12
CA PRO A 93 -6.46 -35.80 14.88
C PRO A 93 -6.92 -35.64 13.42
N ASP A 94 -7.54 -36.68 12.85
CA ASP A 94 -8.02 -36.68 11.45
C ASP A 94 -8.94 -35.48 11.14
N ALA A 95 -9.81 -35.10 12.08
CA ALA A 95 -10.71 -33.96 11.95
C ALA A 95 -9.97 -32.61 11.76
N LEU A 96 -8.71 -32.52 12.17
CA LEU A 96 -7.88 -31.32 12.07
C LEU A 96 -6.85 -31.40 10.95
N ALA A 97 -6.61 -32.58 10.34
CA ALA A 97 -5.55 -32.78 9.37
C ALA A 97 -5.71 -31.88 8.12
N GLU A 98 -6.89 -31.89 7.51
CA GLU A 98 -7.22 -31.06 6.34
C GLU A 98 -7.14 -29.55 6.61
N PRO A 99 -7.84 -28.99 7.62
CA PRO A 99 -7.75 -27.55 7.89
C PRO A 99 -6.33 -27.13 8.31
N ALA A 100 -5.58 -28.00 9.00
CA ALA A 100 -4.17 -27.77 9.31
C ALA A 100 -3.32 -27.71 8.04
N ALA A 101 -3.50 -28.64 7.10
CA ALA A 101 -2.77 -28.65 5.84
C ALA A 101 -3.01 -27.36 5.03
N VAL A 102 -4.25 -26.91 4.95
CA VAL A 102 -4.60 -25.62 4.29
C VAL A 102 -3.92 -24.45 4.99
N PHE A 103 -3.96 -24.40 6.33
CA PHE A 103 -3.30 -23.35 7.10
C PHE A 103 -1.78 -23.33 6.86
N VAL A 104 -1.14 -24.50 6.89
CA VAL A 104 0.29 -24.66 6.62
C VAL A 104 0.61 -24.16 5.21
N GLN A 105 -0.14 -24.60 4.20
CA GLN A 105 0.04 -24.20 2.81
C GLN A 105 -0.13 -22.67 2.61
N LEU A 106 -1.02 -22.04 3.37
CA LEU A 106 -1.28 -20.61 3.30
C LEU A 106 -0.26 -19.76 4.06
N VAL A 107 0.53 -20.30 4.97
CA VAL A 107 1.40 -19.48 5.84
C VAL A 107 2.88 -19.80 5.67
N LEU A 108 3.23 -21.08 5.56
CA LEU A 108 4.61 -21.54 5.68
C LEU A 108 5.43 -21.47 4.38
N PRO A 109 4.89 -21.81 3.19
CA PRO A 109 5.64 -21.70 1.95
C PRO A 109 6.16 -20.28 1.71
N THR A 110 7.40 -20.16 1.25
CA THR A 110 8.05 -18.86 0.97
C THR A 110 7.34 -18.05 -0.12
N GLN A 111 6.54 -18.71 -0.96
CA GLN A 111 5.68 -18.07 -1.96
C GLN A 111 4.37 -17.52 -1.39
N SER A 112 3.97 -17.95 -0.19
CA SER A 112 2.80 -17.37 0.46
C SER A 112 3.09 -15.95 0.90
N LEU A 113 2.35 -15.01 0.34
CA LEU A 113 2.50 -13.60 0.66
C LEU A 113 1.79 -13.20 1.95
N ILE A 114 0.95 -14.06 2.56
CA ILE A 114 0.09 -13.67 3.68
C ILE A 114 0.89 -13.21 4.90
N ALA A 115 1.85 -14.01 5.36
CA ALA A 115 2.67 -13.67 6.53
C ALA A 115 3.52 -12.43 6.27
N PHE A 116 4.11 -12.32 5.07
CA PHE A 116 4.93 -11.18 4.68
C PHE A 116 4.11 -9.89 4.53
N PHE A 117 2.89 -9.98 3.99
CA PHE A 117 1.98 -8.85 3.91
C PHE A 117 1.58 -8.36 5.29
N LEU A 118 1.25 -9.28 6.20
CA LEU A 118 0.90 -8.93 7.57
C LEU A 118 2.07 -8.22 8.26
N ALA A 119 3.29 -8.76 8.10
CA ALA A 119 4.51 -8.12 8.60
C ALA A 119 4.69 -6.70 8.06
N GLY A 120 4.53 -6.51 6.75
CA GLY A 120 4.65 -5.18 6.13
C GLY A 120 3.56 -4.20 6.56
N PHE A 121 2.34 -4.68 6.77
CA PHE A 121 1.20 -3.84 7.18
C PHE A 121 1.33 -3.34 8.63
N LEU A 122 1.83 -4.22 9.51
CA LEU A 122 2.03 -3.90 10.93
C LEU A 122 3.31 -3.07 11.16
N ALA A 123 4.28 -3.14 10.26
CA ALA A 123 5.50 -2.34 10.31
C ALA A 123 5.18 -0.82 10.22
N PRO A 124 5.62 0.00 11.19
CA PRO A 124 5.49 1.46 11.11
C PRO A 124 6.45 2.05 10.07
N ARG A 125 7.64 1.48 9.95
CA ARG A 125 8.76 1.85 9.06
C ARG A 125 9.56 0.59 8.73
N ALA A 126 10.49 0.68 7.78
CA ALA A 126 11.40 -0.41 7.44
C ALA A 126 10.69 -1.75 7.10
N SER A 127 9.51 -1.71 6.47
CA SER A 127 8.71 -2.91 6.23
C SER A 127 9.45 -3.97 5.41
N TYR A 128 10.28 -3.55 4.45
CA TYR A 128 11.15 -4.41 3.66
C TYR A 128 12.17 -5.16 4.53
N LEU A 129 12.75 -4.53 5.57
CA LEU A 129 13.65 -5.22 6.50
C LEU A 129 12.91 -6.19 7.42
N VAL A 130 11.70 -5.83 7.88
CA VAL A 130 10.89 -6.77 8.68
C VAL A 130 10.53 -8.00 7.85
N GLY A 131 10.17 -7.79 6.59
CA GLY A 131 9.95 -8.85 5.62
C GLY A 131 11.19 -9.70 5.35
N LEU A 132 12.38 -9.07 5.23
CA LEU A 132 13.65 -9.77 5.08
C LEU A 132 13.93 -10.68 6.29
N VAL A 133 13.81 -10.15 7.50
CA VAL A 133 14.05 -10.92 8.74
C VAL A 133 13.05 -12.07 8.86
N LEU A 134 11.77 -11.81 8.56
CA LEU A 134 10.76 -12.87 8.55
C LEU A 134 11.06 -13.91 7.48
N GLY A 135 11.46 -13.49 6.28
CA GLY A 135 11.82 -14.37 5.16
C GLY A 135 13.03 -15.25 5.45
N LEU A 136 14.05 -14.69 6.11
CA LEU A 136 15.22 -15.42 6.59
C LEU A 136 14.88 -16.45 7.67
N MET A 137 13.80 -16.24 8.42
CA MET A 137 13.28 -17.24 9.36
C MET A 137 12.40 -18.28 8.65
N THR A 138 11.49 -17.85 7.78
CA THR A 138 10.56 -18.72 7.07
C THR A 138 11.27 -19.69 6.15
N GLY A 139 12.31 -19.26 5.43
CA GLY A 139 13.04 -20.10 4.48
C GLY A 139 13.59 -21.40 5.09
N PRO A 140 14.40 -21.34 6.16
CA PRO A 140 14.89 -22.51 6.86
C PRO A 140 13.77 -23.40 7.42
N LEU A 141 12.73 -22.81 8.04
CA LEU A 141 11.62 -23.58 8.59
C LEU A 141 10.85 -24.32 7.49
N PHE A 142 10.60 -23.66 6.37
CA PHE A 142 9.97 -24.27 5.21
C PHE A 142 10.86 -25.37 4.61
N ALA A 143 12.18 -25.15 4.52
CA ALA A 143 13.11 -26.14 4.02
C ALA A 143 13.07 -27.43 4.85
N ILE A 144 13.11 -27.31 6.18
CA ILE A 144 13.03 -28.44 7.10
C ILE A 144 11.70 -29.19 6.91
N TYR A 145 10.58 -28.45 6.95
CA TYR A 145 9.24 -29.03 6.80
C TYR A 145 9.05 -29.76 5.46
N ALA A 146 9.39 -29.10 4.35
CA ALA A 146 9.17 -29.64 3.02
C ALA A 146 10.12 -30.81 2.72
N TRP A 147 11.34 -30.78 3.27
CA TRP A 147 12.28 -31.89 3.14
C TRP A 147 11.78 -33.13 3.90
N GLU A 148 11.33 -32.98 5.15
CA GLU A 148 10.77 -34.09 5.92
C GLU A 148 9.53 -34.69 5.22
N ALA A 149 8.62 -33.84 4.74
CA ALA A 149 7.44 -34.28 4.00
C ALA A 149 7.81 -35.06 2.73
N ALA A 150 8.75 -34.53 1.94
CA ALA A 150 9.16 -35.16 0.69
C ALA A 150 9.97 -36.45 0.92
N ALA A 151 10.82 -36.50 1.94
CA ALA A 151 11.53 -37.72 2.32
C ALA A 151 10.58 -38.85 2.76
N SER A 152 9.45 -38.48 3.38
CA SER A 152 8.45 -39.44 3.85
C SER A 152 7.51 -39.91 2.73
N GLN A 153 7.13 -39.03 1.81
CA GLN A 153 6.11 -39.31 0.80
C GLN A 153 6.67 -39.73 -0.56
N ALA A 154 7.83 -39.21 -0.96
CA ALA A 154 8.39 -39.39 -2.30
C ALA A 154 9.94 -39.50 -2.30
N PRO A 155 10.54 -40.45 -1.56
CA PRO A 155 11.99 -40.57 -1.43
C PRO A 155 12.69 -40.84 -2.78
N ALA A 156 12.05 -41.59 -3.68
CA ALA A 156 12.59 -41.89 -5.01
C ALA A 156 12.68 -40.64 -5.91
N GLU A 157 11.74 -39.70 -5.79
CA GLU A 157 11.79 -38.44 -6.55
C GLU A 157 12.91 -37.53 -6.05
N LEU A 158 13.12 -37.48 -4.73
CA LEU A 158 14.22 -36.73 -4.14
C LEU A 158 15.57 -37.22 -4.67
N ALA A 159 15.75 -38.54 -4.67
CA ALA A 159 16.95 -39.19 -5.20
C ALA A 159 17.14 -38.92 -6.70
N ALA A 160 16.07 -39.00 -7.49
CA ALA A 160 16.11 -38.74 -8.93
C ALA A 160 16.51 -37.29 -9.28
N ARG A 161 16.14 -36.32 -8.44
CA ARG A 161 16.52 -34.91 -8.64
C ARG A 161 17.96 -34.60 -8.22
N GLY A 162 18.62 -35.49 -7.49
CA GLY A 162 19.98 -35.28 -6.97
C GLY A 162 20.10 -34.04 -6.07
N LEU A 163 18.99 -33.53 -5.56
CA LEU A 163 18.96 -32.34 -4.71
C LEU A 163 19.44 -32.72 -3.32
N THR A 164 20.44 -32.01 -2.80
CA THR A 164 20.84 -32.16 -1.40
C THR A 164 19.99 -31.27 -0.50
N PHE A 165 19.88 -31.65 0.79
CA PHE A 165 19.20 -30.82 1.78
C PHE A 165 19.81 -29.42 1.87
N GLU A 166 21.14 -29.32 1.78
CA GLU A 166 21.86 -28.05 1.82
C GLU A 166 21.47 -27.13 0.66
N GLN A 167 21.39 -27.66 -0.57
CA GLN A 167 20.97 -26.90 -1.75
C GLN A 167 19.53 -26.39 -1.57
N PHE A 168 18.64 -27.26 -1.10
CA PHE A 168 17.24 -26.90 -0.86
C PHE A 168 17.10 -25.84 0.24
N LEU A 169 17.86 -25.98 1.34
CA LEU A 169 17.90 -25.03 2.45
C LEU A 169 18.38 -23.66 2.01
N VAL A 170 19.47 -23.59 1.25
CA VAL A 170 20.01 -22.33 0.70
C VAL A 170 18.99 -21.69 -0.24
N GLN A 171 18.42 -22.45 -1.17
CA GLN A 171 17.42 -21.95 -2.12
C GLN A 171 16.17 -21.41 -1.41
N ALA A 172 15.64 -22.15 -0.44
CA ALA A 172 14.47 -21.74 0.34
C ALA A 172 14.76 -20.49 1.17
N THR A 173 15.96 -20.37 1.74
CA THR A 173 16.38 -19.19 2.51
C THR A 173 16.51 -17.95 1.64
N ILE A 174 17.17 -18.06 0.49
CA ILE A 174 17.27 -16.97 -0.49
C ILE A 174 15.89 -16.55 -0.99
N SER A 175 15.04 -17.52 -1.35
CA SER A 175 13.68 -17.25 -1.81
C SER A 175 12.85 -16.58 -0.71
N GLY A 176 12.92 -17.08 0.52
CA GLY A 176 12.25 -16.48 1.68
C GLY A 176 12.69 -15.05 1.91
N ALA A 177 14.00 -14.77 1.89
CA ALA A 177 14.52 -13.41 2.00
C ALA A 177 14.00 -12.48 0.89
N LEU A 178 14.01 -12.95 -0.37
CA LEU A 178 13.56 -12.18 -1.52
C LEU A 178 12.05 -11.88 -1.46
N PHE A 179 11.22 -12.92 -1.33
CA PHE A 179 9.76 -12.78 -1.26
C PHE A 179 9.33 -12.03 0.00
N GLY A 180 10.00 -12.23 1.13
CA GLY A 180 9.74 -11.50 2.35
C GLY A 180 9.98 -10.00 2.20
N THR A 181 11.13 -9.62 1.65
CA THR A 181 11.49 -8.22 1.41
C THR A 181 10.49 -7.54 0.48
N ILE A 182 10.17 -8.18 -0.65
CA ILE A 182 9.26 -7.63 -1.66
C ILE A 182 7.82 -7.59 -1.12
N GLY A 183 7.33 -8.68 -0.52
CA GLY A 183 5.96 -8.79 -0.02
C GLY A 183 5.65 -7.78 1.08
N ALA A 184 6.54 -7.65 2.06
CA ALA A 184 6.37 -6.67 3.14
C ALA A 184 6.58 -5.21 2.66
N GLY A 185 7.50 -5.00 1.72
CA GLY A 185 7.68 -3.71 1.05
C GLY A 185 6.40 -3.27 0.32
N PHE A 186 5.83 -4.17 -0.48
CA PHE A 186 4.60 -3.93 -1.22
C PHE A 186 3.41 -3.68 -0.29
N ALA A 187 3.26 -4.43 0.80
CA ALA A 187 2.16 -4.23 1.75
C ALA A 187 2.20 -2.84 2.40
N ALA A 188 3.38 -2.33 2.75
CA ALA A 188 3.51 -0.98 3.29
C ALA A 188 3.21 0.10 2.26
N TRP A 189 3.62 -0.10 1.01
CA TRP A 189 3.25 0.77 -0.11
C TRP A 189 1.73 0.78 -0.32
N TYR A 190 1.09 -0.40 -0.36
CA TYR A 190 -0.35 -0.55 -0.54
C TYR A 190 -1.15 0.16 0.59
N ARG A 191 -0.71 0.01 1.84
CA ARG A 191 -1.28 0.76 2.98
C ARG A 191 -1.19 2.27 2.78
N GLY A 192 -0.04 2.76 2.30
CA GLY A 192 0.16 4.18 2.00
C GLY A 192 -0.72 4.66 0.84
N PHE A 193 -0.82 3.85 -0.20
CA PHE A 193 -1.66 4.10 -1.36
C PHE A 193 -3.13 4.24 -0.97
N LEU A 194 -3.68 3.29 -0.21
CA LEU A 194 -5.07 3.33 0.28
C LEU A 194 -5.37 4.58 1.09
N ARG A 195 -4.49 4.93 2.04
CA ARG A 195 -4.63 6.16 2.83
C ARG A 195 -4.62 7.40 1.95
N SER A 196 -3.74 7.45 0.95
CA SER A 196 -3.66 8.60 0.03
C SER A 196 -4.90 8.72 -0.86
N SER A 197 -5.49 7.61 -1.26
CA SER A 197 -6.71 7.59 -2.08
C SER A 197 -7.93 8.09 -1.29
N GLN A 198 -8.07 7.62 -0.05
CA GLN A 198 -9.14 8.07 0.85
C GLN A 198 -9.01 9.56 1.20
N GLU A 199 -7.80 10.05 1.46
CA GLU A 199 -7.57 11.46 1.78
C GLU A 199 -7.94 12.37 0.60
N ARG A 200 -7.57 12.01 -0.63
CA ARG A 200 -7.98 12.77 -1.83
C ARG A 200 -9.50 12.78 -2.00
N GLY A 201 -10.16 11.65 -1.74
CA GLY A 201 -11.61 11.56 -1.77
C GLY A 201 -12.27 12.52 -0.76
N ARG A 202 -11.74 12.55 0.47
CA ARG A 202 -12.21 13.44 1.53
C ARG A 202 -11.97 14.91 1.21
N GLN A 203 -10.78 15.26 0.75
CA GLN A 203 -10.44 16.63 0.34
C GLN A 203 -11.33 17.13 -0.80
N ASN A 204 -11.61 16.27 -1.80
CA ASN A 204 -12.49 16.63 -2.90
C ASN A 204 -13.95 16.87 -2.45
N ARG A 205 -14.43 16.15 -1.43
CA ARG A 205 -15.77 16.39 -0.85
C ARG A 205 -15.83 17.73 -0.14
N ILE A 206 -14.85 18.00 0.73
CA ILE A 206 -14.74 19.29 1.45
C ILE A 206 -14.64 20.45 0.46
N ALA A 207 -13.83 20.33 -0.60
CA ALA A 207 -13.70 21.36 -1.63
C ALA A 207 -15.02 21.61 -2.38
N ARG A 208 -15.80 20.57 -2.68
CA ARG A 208 -17.13 20.71 -3.32
C ARG A 208 -18.13 21.39 -2.39
N GLU A 209 -18.12 21.06 -1.11
CA GLU A 209 -18.97 21.71 -0.10
C GLU A 209 -18.61 23.19 0.05
N GLN A 210 -17.32 23.53 0.10
CA GLN A 210 -16.86 24.92 0.14
C GLN A 210 -17.28 25.70 -1.12
N GLN A 211 -17.16 25.11 -2.31
CA GLN A 211 -17.63 25.72 -3.56
C GLN A 211 -19.15 25.91 -3.57
N ALA A 212 -19.92 24.94 -3.07
CA ALA A 212 -21.37 25.07 -2.96
C ALA A 212 -21.78 26.17 -1.99
N LEU A 213 -21.08 26.31 -0.85
CA LEU A 213 -21.29 27.38 0.11
C LEU A 213 -20.91 28.76 -0.47
N GLN A 214 -19.81 28.86 -1.21
CA GLN A 214 -19.42 30.10 -1.90
C GLN A 214 -20.48 30.53 -2.92
N ARG A 215 -20.94 29.60 -3.77
CA ARG A 215 -22.01 29.87 -4.74
C ARG A 215 -23.32 30.31 -4.08
N ARG A 216 -23.68 29.72 -2.94
CA ARG A 216 -24.86 30.15 -2.17
C ARG A 216 -24.72 31.58 -1.65
N LYS A 217 -23.54 31.95 -1.11
CA LYS A 217 -23.26 33.31 -0.64
C LYS A 217 -23.26 34.33 -1.77
N GLU A 218 -22.73 33.97 -2.93
CA GLU A 218 -22.74 34.81 -4.13
C GLU A 218 -24.18 35.05 -4.63
N ALA A 219 -24.99 33.99 -4.77
CA ALA A 219 -26.39 34.11 -5.16
C ALA A 219 -27.22 34.97 -4.18
N GLU A 220 -26.97 34.87 -2.88
CA GLU A 220 -27.63 35.72 -1.87
C GLU A 220 -27.23 37.20 -2.02
N ARG A 221 -25.94 37.48 -2.27
CA ARG A 221 -25.46 38.85 -2.52
C ARG A 221 -26.07 39.45 -3.78
N GLU A 222 -26.19 38.66 -4.85
CA GLU A 222 -26.83 39.08 -6.10
C GLU A 222 -28.32 39.37 -5.90
N ALA A 223 -29.05 38.52 -5.16
CA ALA A 223 -30.46 38.73 -4.83
C ALA A 223 -30.69 40.02 -4.00
N ARG A 224 -29.79 40.32 -3.05
CA ARG A 224 -29.86 41.57 -2.29
C ARG A 224 -29.63 42.80 -3.17
N ARG A 225 -28.69 42.73 -4.14
CA ARG A 225 -28.43 43.82 -5.08
C ARG A 225 -29.59 44.06 -6.04
N SER A 226 -30.19 43.01 -6.60
CA SER A 226 -31.33 43.14 -7.52
C SER A 226 -32.60 43.62 -6.82
N GLY A 227 -32.84 43.19 -5.57
CA GLY A 227 -33.94 43.68 -4.74
C GLY A 227 -33.83 45.16 -4.36
N ALA A 228 -32.60 45.66 -4.11
CA ALA A 228 -32.37 47.08 -3.81
C ALA A 228 -32.64 47.98 -5.03
N SER A 229 -32.24 47.55 -6.24
CA SER A 229 -32.46 48.29 -7.49
C SER A 229 -33.96 48.44 -7.84
N ARG A 230 -34.79 47.49 -7.41
CA ARG A 230 -36.25 47.52 -7.66
C ARG A 230 -37.03 48.49 -6.77
N ARG A 231 -36.47 48.97 -5.66
CA ARG A 231 -37.16 49.90 -4.73
C ARG A 231 -36.96 51.38 -5.07
N THR A 232 -36.06 51.71 -5.98
CA THR A 232 -35.76 53.10 -6.37
C THR A 232 -36.51 53.57 -7.61
N THR A 233 -37.35 52.72 -8.21
CA THR A 233 -38.19 53.04 -9.38
C THR A 233 -39.66 52.92 -9.00
N THR A 234 -40.17 53.88 -8.24
CA THR A 234 -41.61 54.09 -8.11
C THR A 234 -41.83 55.60 -7.99
N PRO A 235 -42.31 56.26 -9.05
CA PRO A 235 -42.67 57.68 -9.05
C PRO A 235 -43.96 57.95 -8.26
#